data_AF-A0A6A3K5H4-F1
#
_entry.id   AF-A0A6A3K5H4-F1
#
_cell.length_a   1.000
_cell.length_b   1.000
_cell.length_c   1.000
_cell.angle_alpha   90.00
_cell.angle_beta   90.00
_cell.angle_gamma   90.00
#
_symmetry.space_group_name_H-M   'P 1'
#
loop_
_entity.id
_entity.type
_entity.pdbx_description
1 polymer ?
#
loop_
_entity_poly.entity_id
_entity_poly.type
_entity_poly.pdbx_seq_one_letter_code
_entity_poly.pdbx_strand_id
1 'polypeptide(L)'
;MASLSSRSLLQRASRARFPSSLSCFHSSSGSLRTRAADRSQAGPSTPLCDAASPQLSVRNAAKAPGQLDVLLPLPGVKGLTRLGLDDTRASVRDLIEAVRHADASLKTVEVATPDVTKLARTVRLSELTAMSFCLCLNHVNVLVEGSRSSAGMRI
;
A
#
# COMPACT_ATOMS: atom_id res chain seq x y z
N MET A 1 -30.90 56.52 3.94
CA MET A 1 -29.44 56.69 3.80
C MET A 1 -28.98 55.95 2.55
N ALA A 2 -28.12 56.61 1.77
CA ALA A 2 -27.33 56.15 0.61
C ALA A 2 -26.61 54.81 0.88
N SER A 3 -26.03 54.03 -0.06
CA SER A 3 -25.96 53.95 -1.53
C SER A 3 -24.88 52.89 -1.87
N LEU A 4 -25.00 52.20 -3.01
CA LEU A 4 -23.98 51.49 -3.82
C LEU A 4 -23.20 50.30 -3.20
N SER A 5 -23.33 49.07 -3.72
CA SER A 5 -22.75 48.53 -4.97
C SER A 5 -21.23 48.31 -4.92
N SER A 6 -20.82 47.04 -5.03
CA SER A 6 -19.51 46.64 -5.57
C SER A 6 -19.59 45.22 -6.11
N ARG A 7 -19.62 45.10 -7.44
CA ARG A 7 -19.29 43.87 -8.18
C ARG A 7 -17.77 43.69 -8.18
N SER A 8 -17.28 42.46 -8.05
CA SER A 8 -15.93 42.05 -8.49
C SER A 8 -16.02 40.56 -8.86
N LEU A 9 -16.18 40.25 -10.15
CA LEU A 9 -15.14 39.95 -11.14
C LEU A 9 -14.43 38.59 -10.91
N LEU A 10 -14.86 37.65 -11.76
CA LEU A 10 -14.06 36.61 -12.42
C LEU A 10 -12.56 36.58 -12.06
N GLN A 11 -12.06 35.44 -11.60
CA GLN A 11 -10.79 34.94 -12.10
C GLN A 11 -10.70 33.42 -12.08
N ARG A 12 -10.14 32.94 -13.18
CA ARG A 12 -10.09 31.58 -13.71
C ARG A 12 -8.65 31.09 -13.57
N ALA A 13 -8.52 29.76 -13.50
CA ALA A 13 -7.31 28.95 -13.74
C ALA A 13 -6.29 28.98 -12.57
N SER A 14 -5.67 27.84 -12.21
CA SER A 14 -4.71 27.18 -13.10
C SER A 14 -4.65 25.67 -12.91
N ARG A 15 -4.88 24.96 -14.02
CA ARG A 15 -4.39 23.61 -14.29
C ARG A 15 -2.86 23.65 -14.23
N ALA A 16 -2.26 23.04 -13.22
CA ALA A 16 -0.86 22.66 -13.29
C ALA A 16 -0.77 21.29 -13.97
N ARG A 17 -0.46 21.31 -15.28
CA ARG A 17 0.19 20.17 -15.94
C ARG A 17 1.62 20.14 -15.41
N PHE A 18 2.06 18.99 -14.90
CA PHE A 18 3.48 18.72 -14.76
C PHE A 18 3.92 17.68 -15.78
N PRO A 19 5.15 17.81 -16.31
CA PRO A 19 5.55 17.27 -17.60
C PRO A 19 5.88 15.77 -17.54
N SER A 20 5.52 15.11 -18.63
CA SER A 20 6.09 13.85 -19.08
C SER A 20 7.49 14.12 -19.63
N SER A 21 8.55 13.74 -18.91
CA SER A 21 9.86 13.41 -19.50
C SER A 21 10.89 13.09 -18.41
N LEU A 22 11.13 11.82 -18.15
CA LEU A 22 12.44 11.35 -17.68
C LEU A 22 13.00 10.46 -18.78
N SER A 23 13.51 11.11 -19.82
CA SER A 23 14.41 10.53 -20.79
C SER A 23 15.80 10.40 -20.15
N CYS A 24 16.38 9.21 -20.33
CA CYS A 24 17.76 8.86 -20.03
C CYS A 24 18.76 9.92 -20.53
N PHE A 25 19.71 10.29 -19.66
CA PHE A 25 21.04 10.71 -20.09
C PHE A 25 22.09 10.06 -19.19
N HIS A 26 22.82 9.14 -19.81
CA HIS A 26 24.11 8.67 -19.35
C HIS A 26 25.11 9.81 -19.49
N SER A 27 25.92 10.05 -18.46
CA SER A 27 27.17 10.78 -18.65
C SER A 27 28.25 10.18 -17.77
N SER A 28 29.23 9.61 -18.46
CA SER A 28 30.42 8.95 -17.95
C SER A 28 31.49 9.99 -17.66
N SER A 29 32.19 9.88 -16.53
CA SER A 29 33.51 10.50 -16.38
C SER A 29 34.39 9.59 -15.55
N GLY A 30 35.49 9.16 -16.18
CA GLY A 30 36.28 8.02 -15.78
C GLY A 30 37.24 8.24 -14.61
N SER A 31 37.66 7.12 -14.03
CA SER A 31 38.95 7.03 -13.34
C SER A 31 39.54 5.65 -13.61
N LEU A 32 40.69 5.67 -14.30
CA LEU A 32 41.48 4.50 -14.69
C LEU A 32 42.26 3.96 -13.49
N ARG A 33 41.93 2.74 -13.02
CA ARG A 33 42.91 1.84 -12.41
C ARG A 33 42.60 0.39 -12.83
N THR A 34 43.65 -0.27 -13.28
CA THR A 34 43.72 -1.58 -13.94
C THR A 34 43.94 -2.74 -12.97
N ARG A 35 43.49 -3.95 -13.39
CA ARG A 35 43.68 -5.35 -12.89
C ARG A 35 42.41 -5.97 -12.29
N ALA A 36 41.94 -7.18 -12.64
CA ALA A 36 42.37 -8.24 -13.58
C ALA A 36 41.17 -9.20 -13.89
N ALA A 37 41.24 -9.87 -15.05
CA ALA A 37 40.49 -11.01 -15.64
C ALA A 37 39.31 -11.66 -14.86
N ASP A 38 38.09 -11.69 -15.41
CA ASP A 38 37.52 -12.61 -16.43
C ASP A 38 36.77 -13.81 -15.81
N ARG A 39 35.43 -13.76 -15.84
CA ARG A 39 34.55 -14.77 -16.45
C ARG A 39 33.07 -14.42 -16.26
N SER A 40 32.44 -14.17 -17.40
CA SER A 40 31.04 -14.51 -17.73
C SER A 40 29.88 -13.79 -17.02
N GLN A 41 29.20 -12.95 -17.83
CA GLN A 41 27.75 -13.00 -18.05
C GLN A 41 26.83 -12.93 -16.83
N ALA A 42 26.34 -11.72 -16.55
CA ALA A 42 24.91 -11.52 -16.31
C ALA A 42 24.59 -10.08 -16.75
N GLY A 43 23.61 -9.94 -17.64
CA GLY A 43 23.13 -8.64 -18.12
C GLY A 43 22.60 -7.78 -16.97
N PRO A 44 22.13 -6.55 -17.26
CA PRO A 44 21.52 -5.72 -16.23
C PRO A 44 20.42 -6.52 -15.57
N SER A 45 20.59 -6.84 -14.29
CA SER A 45 19.50 -7.31 -13.45
C SER A 45 18.47 -6.20 -13.48
N THR A 46 17.51 -6.34 -14.39
CA THR A 46 16.20 -5.70 -14.28
C THR A 46 15.79 -5.90 -12.83
N PRO A 47 15.38 -4.85 -12.10
CA PRO A 47 14.83 -5.06 -10.76
C PRO A 47 13.69 -6.05 -10.96
N LEU A 48 13.92 -7.27 -10.45
CA LEU A 48 12.92 -8.32 -10.39
C LEU A 48 11.68 -7.63 -9.87
N CYS A 49 10.64 -7.55 -10.69
CA CYS A 49 9.35 -7.01 -10.27
C CYS A 49 9.00 -7.76 -8.99
N ASP A 50 9.12 -7.06 -7.87
CA ASP A 50 9.06 -7.63 -6.54
C ASP A 50 7.59 -7.95 -6.32
N ALA A 51 7.12 -9.08 -6.86
CA ALA A 51 5.71 -9.44 -6.95
C ALA A 51 5.08 -9.60 -5.56
N ALA A 52 5.90 -9.61 -4.51
CA ALA A 52 5.53 -9.64 -3.11
C ALA A 52 5.51 -8.25 -2.44
N SER A 53 6.00 -7.21 -3.10
CA SER A 53 6.03 -5.85 -2.53
C SER A 53 4.61 -5.26 -2.45
N PRO A 54 4.27 -4.53 -1.37
CA PRO A 54 2.98 -3.87 -1.25
C PRO A 54 2.88 -2.73 -2.27
N GLN A 55 1.80 -2.74 -3.04
CA GLN A 55 1.51 -1.73 -4.06
C GLN A 55 0.84 -0.48 -3.49
N LEU A 56 0.13 -0.64 -2.36
CA LEU A 56 -0.54 0.44 -1.66
C LEU A 56 -0.53 0.20 -0.14
N SER A 57 -0.59 1.29 0.63
CA SER A 57 -0.72 1.26 2.08
C SER A 57 -2.05 1.84 2.52
N VAL A 58 -2.69 1.19 3.48
CA VAL A 58 -3.92 1.66 4.14
C VAL A 58 -3.73 1.66 5.65
N ARG A 59 -4.36 2.62 6.33
CA ARG A 59 -4.37 2.67 7.79
C ARG A 59 -5.59 1.96 8.33
N ASN A 60 -5.40 1.19 9.38
CA ASN A 60 -6.50 0.70 10.19
C ASN A 60 -7.16 1.89 10.93
N ALA A 61 -8.42 2.17 10.59
CA ALA A 61 -9.22 3.25 11.18
C ALA A 61 -9.97 2.81 12.45
N ALA A 62 -9.83 1.54 12.87
CA ALA A 62 -10.47 1.04 14.08
C ALA A 62 -9.96 1.78 15.32
N LYS A 63 -10.88 2.10 16.24
CA LYS A 63 -10.58 2.84 17.46
C LYS A 63 -10.08 1.96 18.60
N ALA A 64 -10.51 0.70 18.64
CA ALA A 64 -10.15 -0.24 19.69
C ALA A 64 -9.06 -1.21 19.21
N PRO A 65 -8.15 -1.63 20.10
CA PRO A 65 -7.15 -2.64 19.78
C PRO A 65 -7.83 -3.96 19.43
N GLY A 66 -7.27 -4.68 18.47
CA GLY A 66 -7.82 -5.95 18.00
C GLY A 66 -9.04 -5.86 17.09
N GLN A 67 -9.43 -4.65 16.70
CA GLN A 67 -10.42 -4.43 15.66
C GLN A 67 -9.77 -3.99 14.36
N LEU A 68 -10.46 -4.21 13.25
CA LEU A 68 -10.05 -3.79 11.91
C LEU A 68 -11.16 -2.94 11.28
N ASP A 69 -10.80 -1.79 10.73
CA ASP A 69 -11.67 -0.99 9.87
C ASP A 69 -10.82 -0.37 8.77
N VAL A 70 -10.87 -0.92 7.57
CA VAL A 70 -10.03 -0.50 6.44
C VAL A 70 -10.87 -0.28 5.19
N LEU A 71 -10.43 0.64 4.33
CA LEU A 71 -10.98 0.87 3.00
C LEU A 71 -10.03 0.28 1.95
N LEU A 72 -10.48 -0.75 1.24
CA LEU A 72 -9.66 -1.52 0.31
C LEU A 72 -10.18 -1.39 -1.13
N PRO A 73 -9.30 -1.17 -2.12
CA PRO A 73 -9.65 -1.38 -3.52
C PRO A 73 -9.67 -2.89 -3.81
N LEU A 74 -10.86 -3.48 -3.87
CA LEU A 74 -11.01 -4.90 -4.22
C LEU A 74 -11.07 -5.07 -5.75
N PRO A 75 -10.31 -5.99 -6.36
CA PRO A 75 -10.20 -6.11 -7.82
C PRO A 75 -11.52 -6.28 -8.57
N GLY A 76 -12.49 -7.00 -7.99
CA GLY A 76 -13.79 -7.29 -8.60
C GLY A 76 -14.89 -6.29 -8.26
N VAL A 77 -14.62 -5.32 -7.39
CA VAL A 77 -15.62 -4.36 -6.90
C VAL A 77 -15.25 -2.96 -7.37
N LYS A 78 -16.24 -2.21 -7.86
CA LYS A 78 -16.01 -0.80 -8.25
C LYS A 78 -15.90 0.07 -7.00
N GLY A 79 -14.82 0.84 -6.92
CA GLY A 79 -14.58 1.80 -5.83
C GLY A 79 -13.85 1.17 -4.64
N LEU A 80 -13.97 1.82 -3.48
CA LEU A 80 -13.37 1.34 -2.24
C LEU A 80 -14.40 0.55 -1.43
N THR A 81 -13.99 -0.58 -0.90
CA THR A 81 -14.81 -1.45 -0.04
C THR A 81 -14.37 -1.29 1.40
N ARG A 82 -15.33 -0.98 2.29
CA ARG A 82 -15.07 -0.94 3.73
C ARG A 82 -15.12 -2.36 4.29
N LEU A 83 -14.05 -2.76 4.97
CA LEU A 83 -13.94 -4.03 5.66
C LEU A 83 -13.78 -3.77 7.15
N GLY A 84 -14.82 -4.11 7.91
CA GLY A 84 -14.87 -3.95 9.36
C GLY A 84 -14.93 -5.30 10.07
N LEU A 85 -14.08 -5.51 11.06
CA LEU A 85 -14.13 -6.63 12.00
C LEU A 85 -13.98 -6.09 13.43
N ASP A 86 -15.04 -6.19 14.20
CA ASP A 86 -15.14 -5.68 15.57
C ASP A 86 -15.09 -6.76 16.65
N ASP A 87 -15.18 -8.04 16.26
CA ASP A 87 -15.10 -9.18 17.17
C ASP A 87 -13.68 -9.41 17.71
N THR A 88 -13.54 -9.28 19.03
CA THR A 88 -12.29 -9.54 19.78
C THR A 88 -11.77 -10.98 19.67
N ARG A 89 -12.61 -11.93 19.27
CA ARG A 89 -12.25 -13.34 19.05
C ARG A 89 -11.93 -13.67 17.60
N ALA A 90 -12.06 -12.70 16.69
CA ALA A 90 -11.76 -12.88 15.29
C ALA A 90 -10.31 -13.28 15.07
N SER A 91 -10.09 -14.01 13.99
CA SER A 91 -8.83 -14.56 13.56
C SER A 91 -8.49 -14.13 12.14
N VAL A 92 -7.27 -14.42 11.69
CA VAL A 92 -6.85 -14.26 10.29
C VAL A 92 -7.79 -15.00 9.34
N ARG A 93 -8.35 -16.14 9.75
CA ARG A 93 -9.36 -16.86 8.98
C ARG A 93 -10.59 -16.00 8.70
N ASP A 94 -11.14 -15.38 9.73
CA ASP A 94 -12.37 -14.57 9.63
C ASP A 94 -12.14 -13.35 8.73
N LEU A 95 -10.93 -12.78 8.80
CA LEU A 95 -10.49 -11.74 7.86
C LEU A 95 -10.45 -12.22 6.41
N ILE A 96 -9.85 -13.37 6.13
CA ILE A 96 -9.81 -13.96 4.79
C ILE A 96 -11.24 -14.22 4.29
N GLU A 97 -12.11 -14.77 5.13
CA GLU A 97 -13.50 -15.06 4.78
C GLU A 97 -14.29 -13.77 4.49
N ALA A 98 -14.12 -12.72 5.30
CA ALA A 98 -14.76 -11.43 5.09
C ALA A 98 -14.32 -10.77 3.78
N VAL A 99 -13.02 -10.82 3.44
CA VAL A 99 -12.50 -10.31 2.16
C VAL A 99 -13.07 -11.09 0.97
N ARG A 100 -13.12 -12.42 1.05
CA ARG A 100 -13.72 -13.26 0.00
C ARG A 100 -15.22 -13.04 -0.15
N HIS A 101 -15.93 -12.73 0.95
CA HIS A 101 -17.34 -12.37 0.90
C HIS A 101 -17.56 -11.01 0.24
N ALA A 102 -16.66 -10.05 0.47
CA ALA A 102 -16.71 -8.73 -0.13
C ALA A 102 -16.39 -8.76 -1.63
N ASP A 103 -15.51 -9.68 -2.07
CA ASP A 103 -15.17 -9.87 -3.48
C ASP A 103 -15.00 -11.36 -3.82
N ALA A 104 -16.05 -11.94 -4.41
CA ALA A 104 -16.09 -13.33 -4.83
C ALA A 104 -15.19 -13.65 -6.06
N SER A 105 -14.66 -12.62 -6.75
CA SER A 105 -13.76 -12.82 -7.90
C SER A 105 -12.32 -13.15 -7.48
N LEU A 106 -12.00 -12.98 -6.19
CA LEU A 106 -10.69 -13.28 -5.63
C LEU A 106 -10.39 -14.79 -5.68
N LYS A 107 -9.32 -15.16 -6.37
CA LYS A 107 -8.82 -16.54 -6.46
C LYS A 107 -7.95 -16.86 -5.26
N THR A 108 -7.13 -15.90 -4.83
CA THR A 108 -6.24 -16.02 -3.68
C THR A 108 -6.44 -14.84 -2.74
N VAL A 109 -6.52 -15.16 -1.44
CA VAL A 109 -6.53 -14.20 -0.34
C VAL A 109 -5.63 -14.75 0.74
N GLU A 110 -4.53 -14.06 0.98
CA GLU A 110 -3.55 -14.45 1.99
C GLU A 110 -3.20 -13.26 2.88
N VAL A 111 -2.73 -13.58 4.08
CA VAL A 111 -2.24 -12.60 5.03
C VAL A 111 -0.80 -12.97 5.36
N ALA A 112 0.10 -12.01 5.21
CA ALA A 112 1.53 -12.19 5.46
C ALA A 112 2.09 -11.04 6.28
N THR A 113 3.27 -11.25 6.87
CA THR A 113 4.09 -10.16 7.38
C THR A 113 4.63 -9.31 6.22
N PRO A 114 5.12 -8.07 6.49
CA PRO A 114 5.80 -7.27 5.47
C PRO A 114 7.02 -7.98 4.86
N ASP A 115 7.66 -8.87 5.63
CA ASP A 115 8.76 -9.74 5.18
C ASP A 115 8.27 -10.99 4.41
N VAL A 116 7.03 -10.97 3.91
CA VAL A 116 6.43 -12.01 3.06
C VAL A 116 6.25 -13.36 3.78
N THR A 117 6.26 -13.37 5.12
CA THR A 117 5.98 -14.59 5.88
C THR A 117 4.48 -14.79 6.05
N LYS A 118 3.93 -15.84 5.46
CA LYS A 118 2.50 -16.17 5.57
C LYS A 118 2.08 -16.44 7.01
N LEU A 119 1.01 -15.81 7.44
CA LEU A 119 0.45 -15.97 8.78
C LEU A 119 -0.53 -17.14 8.85
N ALA A 120 -0.51 -17.85 9.98
CA ALA A 120 -1.44 -18.94 10.22
C ALA A 120 -2.87 -18.42 10.39
N ARG A 121 -3.85 -19.16 9.86
CA ARG A 121 -5.28 -18.79 9.92
C ARG A 121 -5.82 -18.66 11.34
N THR A 122 -5.19 -19.31 12.31
CA THR A 122 -5.54 -19.30 13.72
C THR A 122 -5.02 -18.09 14.49
N VAL A 123 -4.13 -17.28 13.89
CA VAL A 123 -3.61 -16.06 14.52
C VAL A 123 -4.78 -15.13 14.82
N ARG A 124 -4.81 -14.59 16.04
CA ARG A 124 -5.87 -13.68 16.47
C ARG A 124 -5.75 -12.33 15.78
N LEU A 125 -6.88 -11.71 15.47
CA LEU A 125 -6.93 -10.37 14.90
C LEU A 125 -6.28 -9.33 15.84
N SER A 126 -6.35 -9.56 17.16
CA SER A 126 -5.64 -8.77 18.18
C SER A 126 -4.12 -8.77 18.02
N GLU A 127 -3.54 -9.90 17.63
CA GLU A 127 -2.10 -10.02 17.39
C GLU A 127 -1.75 -9.40 16.04
N LEU A 128 -2.56 -9.66 15.02
CA LEU A 128 -2.37 -9.14 13.67
C LEU A 128 -2.38 -7.60 13.64
N THR A 129 -3.39 -6.96 14.23
CA THR A 129 -3.60 -5.50 14.18
C THR A 129 -2.64 -4.71 15.09
N ALA A 130 -1.90 -5.41 15.96
CA ALA A 130 -0.81 -4.83 16.74
C ALA A 130 0.45 -4.59 15.90
N MET A 131 0.56 -5.19 14.71
CA MET A 131 1.65 -5.02 13.76
C MET A 131 1.12 -4.59 12.39
N SER A 132 2.03 -4.17 11.52
CA SER A 132 1.69 -4.00 10.10
C SER A 132 1.72 -5.36 9.40
N PHE A 133 0.83 -5.57 8.43
CA PHE A 133 0.70 -6.82 7.70
C PHE A 133 0.30 -6.59 6.26
N CYS A 134 0.55 -7.55 5.38
CA CYS A 134 0.16 -7.50 3.98
C CYS A 134 -1.09 -8.36 3.74
N LEU A 135 -2.09 -7.77 3.09
CA LEU A 135 -3.19 -8.48 2.45
C LEU A 135 -2.81 -8.76 0.99
N CYS A 136 -2.61 -10.02 0.65
CA CYS A 136 -2.25 -10.45 -0.70
C CYS A 136 -3.51 -10.92 -1.43
N LEU A 137 -3.98 -10.12 -2.37
CA LEU A 137 -5.24 -10.27 -3.12
C LEU A 137 -4.92 -10.52 -4.60
N ASN A 138 -4.87 -11.79 -5.02
CA ASN A 138 -4.42 -12.18 -6.38
C ASN A 138 -3.03 -11.61 -6.74
N HIS A 139 -3.00 -10.48 -7.44
CA HIS A 139 -1.82 -9.76 -7.92
C HIS A 139 -1.64 -8.39 -7.25
N VAL A 140 -2.47 -8.09 -6.24
CA VAL A 140 -2.47 -6.85 -5.49
C VAL A 140 -2.10 -7.12 -4.05
N ASN A 141 -1.00 -6.52 -3.60
CA ASN A 141 -0.59 -6.60 -2.20
C ASN A 141 -0.85 -5.25 -1.53
N VAL A 142 -1.61 -5.28 -0.44
CA VAL A 142 -1.95 -4.09 0.34
C VAL A 142 -1.28 -4.18 1.70
N LEU A 143 -0.42 -3.22 2.01
CA LEU A 143 0.10 -3.05 3.36
C LEU A 143 -1.00 -2.42 4.22
N VAL A 144 -1.36 -3.08 5.31
CA VAL A 144 -2.22 -2.53 6.36
C VAL A 144 -1.33 -2.10 7.51
N GLU A 145 -1.31 -0.79 7.77
CA GLU A 145 -0.58 -0.20 8.88
C GLU A 145 -1.31 -0.50 10.20
N GLY A 146 -0.62 -1.21 11.08
CA GLY A 146 -1.10 -1.51 12.43
C GLY A 146 -1.07 -0.29 13.34
N SER A 147 -1.78 -0.39 14.47
CA SER A 147 -1.89 0.69 15.47
C SER A 147 -0.54 1.14 16.06
N ARG A 148 0.47 0.25 16.07
CA ARG A 148 1.83 0.56 16.55
C ARG A 148 2.75 1.20 15.50
N SER A 149 2.31 1.29 14.24
CA SER A 149 3.12 1.87 13.16
C SER A 149 3.22 3.41 13.23
N SER A 150 2.59 4.05 14.20
CA SER A 150 2.74 5.50 14.48
C SER A 150 3.87 5.85 15.44
N ALA A 151 4.81 4.93 15.73
CA ALA A 151 6.01 5.23 16.50
C ALA A 151 7.05 6.03 15.70
N GLY A 152 6.62 7.14 15.08
CA GLY A 152 7.47 8.27 14.77
C GLY A 152 7.66 9.08 16.05
N MET A 153 8.75 8.79 16.75
CA MET A 153 9.46 9.59 17.75
C MET A 153 8.77 10.90 18.20
N ARG A 154 8.31 10.93 19.45
CA ARG A 154 8.28 12.14 20.28
C ARG A 154 8.87 11.80 21.64
N ILE A 155 10.18 11.96 21.74
CA ILE A 155 10.89 12.32 22.98
C ILE A 155 11.49 13.70 22.72
#